data_AF-A0A7V3EGC8-F1
#
_entry.id   AF-A0A7V3EGC8-F1
#
_cell.length_a   1.000
_cell.length_b   1.000
_cell.length_c   1.000
_cell.angle_alpha   90.00
_cell.angle_beta   90.00
_cell.angle_gamma   90.00
#
_symmetry.space_group_name_H-M   'P 1'
#
loop_
_entity.id
_entity.type
_entity.pdbx_description
1 polymer ?
#
loop_
_entity_poly.entity_id
_entity_poly.type
_entity_poly.pdbx_seq_one_letter_code
_entity_poly.pdbx_strand_id
1 'polypeptide(L)'
;MTLPEALSFMGIKLPTTLNDLETTYRILIKQYHPDRNQNRLKWSHEMTLKLNEAYALIRESLASGWSVEGKTEEQPDVPPSIYTELQKAWQKIENGIHLFYTYGLENPHIRQEGPFHIKFVLAQKQIKEGKKILEQWEQERLLPADREELSLQKSFCEAFLQNMRIQKTFIADGSIHHKAYKHYYNGSRLLDGFIKKILFPEDYSHLILPPKCTTLCEQELLTVLLHYQQSMWVGEATIKLALLESLINLINFRRERDYTNRSSFFRF
;
A
#
# COMPACT_ATOMS: atom_id res chain seq x y z
N MET A 1 14.93 -20.59 -16.49
CA MET A 1 15.86 -19.62 -17.13
C MET A 1 17.01 -19.35 -16.18
N THR A 2 18.24 -19.13 -16.64
CA THR A 2 19.36 -18.69 -15.78
C THR A 2 19.46 -17.15 -15.72
N LEU A 3 20.19 -16.59 -14.74
CA LEU A 3 20.32 -15.13 -14.60
C LEU A 3 21.05 -14.44 -15.78
N PRO A 4 22.15 -14.99 -16.33
CA PRO A 4 22.76 -14.45 -17.54
C PRO A 4 21.82 -14.50 -18.75
N GLU A 5 21.02 -15.56 -18.88
CA GLU A 5 19.99 -15.67 -19.92
C GLU A 5 18.89 -14.62 -19.74
N ALA A 6 18.44 -14.39 -18.51
CA ALA A 6 17.42 -13.40 -18.21
C ALA A 6 17.90 -11.97 -18.54
N LEU A 7 19.13 -11.63 -18.14
CA LEU A 7 19.75 -10.33 -18.46
C LEU A 7 19.91 -10.14 -19.97
N SER A 8 20.38 -11.17 -20.67
CA SER A 8 20.51 -11.15 -22.13
C SER A 8 19.14 -11.01 -22.82
N PHE A 9 18.12 -11.74 -22.35
CA PHE A 9 16.76 -11.68 -22.88
C PHE A 9 16.15 -10.29 -22.72
N MET A 10 16.34 -9.65 -21.55
CA MET A 10 15.84 -8.30 -21.30
C MET A 10 16.72 -7.20 -21.90
N GLY A 11 17.89 -7.54 -22.45
CA GLY A 11 18.84 -6.56 -23.02
C GLY A 11 19.48 -5.66 -21.96
N ILE A 12 19.55 -6.12 -20.72
CA ILE A 12 20.02 -5.35 -19.57
C ILE A 12 21.51 -5.61 -19.35
N LYS A 13 22.29 -4.53 -19.17
CA LYS A 13 23.72 -4.60 -18.82
C LYS A 13 23.91 -4.25 -17.35
N LEU A 14 24.88 -4.88 -16.69
CA LEU A 14 25.26 -4.54 -15.33
C LEU A 14 26.30 -3.40 -15.31
N PRO A 15 26.29 -2.52 -14.28
CA PRO A 15 25.34 -2.47 -13.18
C PRO A 15 23.96 -1.94 -13.63
N THR A 16 22.89 -2.45 -13.05
CA THR A 16 21.50 -2.05 -13.34
C THR A 16 20.75 -1.78 -12.05
N THR A 17 19.93 -0.73 -12.02
CA THR A 17 19.07 -0.43 -10.88
C THR A 17 17.69 -1.10 -11.00
N LEU A 18 16.97 -1.21 -9.89
CA LEU A 18 15.60 -1.74 -9.89
C LEU A 18 14.66 -0.89 -10.78
N ASN A 19 14.91 0.42 -10.85
CA ASN A 19 14.17 1.35 -11.71
C ASN A 19 14.43 1.09 -13.21
N ASP A 20 15.68 0.78 -13.59
CA ASP A 20 16.02 0.44 -14.99
C ASP A 20 15.38 -0.89 -15.42
N LEU A 21 15.34 -1.86 -14.50
CA LEU A 21 14.64 -3.14 -14.71
C LEU A 21 13.14 -2.92 -14.93
N GLU A 22 12.49 -2.11 -14.10
CA GLU A 22 11.06 -1.79 -14.25
C GLU A 22 10.76 -1.05 -15.56
N THR A 23 11.60 -0.08 -15.92
CA THR A 23 11.46 0.67 -17.18
C THR A 23 11.56 -0.27 -18.37
N THR A 24 12.57 -1.15 -18.39
CA THR A 24 12.78 -2.13 -19.45
C THR A 24 11.61 -3.11 -19.54
N TYR A 25 11.13 -3.61 -18.40
CA TYR A 25 9.95 -4.49 -18.36
C TYR A 25 8.70 -3.83 -18.94
N ARG A 26 8.42 -2.57 -18.60
CA ARG A 26 7.28 -1.82 -19.13
C ARG A 26 7.35 -1.62 -20.64
N ILE A 27 8.55 -1.50 -21.22
CA ILE A 27 8.74 -1.39 -22.67
C ILE A 27 8.47 -2.76 -23.32
N LEU A 28 9.08 -3.82 -22.80
CA LEU A 28 8.97 -5.17 -23.39
C LEU A 28 7.57 -5.75 -23.26
N ILE A 29 6.85 -5.51 -22.16
CA ILE A 29 5.49 -6.02 -21.99
C ILE A 29 4.53 -5.38 -23.01
N LYS A 30 4.70 -4.10 -23.35
CA LYS A 30 3.94 -3.43 -24.42
C LYS A 30 4.26 -3.99 -25.80
N GLN A 31 5.49 -4.46 -25.99
CA GLN A 31 5.93 -5.08 -27.25
C GLN A 31 5.38 -6.51 -27.40
N TYR A 32 5.35 -7.28 -26.31
CA TYR A 32 4.89 -8.68 -26.31
C TYR A 32 3.43 -8.87 -25.92
N HIS A 33 2.66 -7.79 -25.73
CA HIS A 33 1.25 -7.89 -25.35
C HIS A 33 0.42 -8.57 -26.46
N PRO A 34 -0.51 -9.50 -26.12
CA PRO A 34 -1.35 -10.18 -27.10
C PRO A 34 -2.19 -9.21 -27.95
N ASP A 35 -2.71 -8.13 -27.35
CA ASP A 35 -3.51 -7.12 -28.07
C ASP A 35 -2.74 -6.45 -29.21
N ARG A 36 -1.40 -6.33 -29.10
CA ARG A 36 -0.54 -5.74 -30.14
C ARG A 36 -0.10 -6.78 -31.18
N ASN A 37 -0.18 -8.06 -30.85
CA ASN A 37 0.31 -9.18 -31.68
C ASN A 37 -0.81 -10.19 -31.98
N GLN A 38 -1.98 -9.71 -32.41
CA GLN A 38 -3.17 -10.54 -32.65
C GLN A 38 -2.94 -11.66 -33.67
N ASN A 39 -2.03 -11.46 -34.64
CA ASN A 39 -1.69 -12.46 -35.64
C ASN A 39 -0.71 -13.53 -35.14
N ARG A 40 -0.20 -13.39 -33.90
CA ARG A 40 0.83 -14.26 -33.31
C ARG A 40 0.57 -14.50 -31.82
N LEU A 41 -0.68 -14.77 -31.44
CA LEU A 41 -1.09 -14.92 -30.03
C LEU A 41 -0.24 -15.91 -29.23
N LYS A 42 0.04 -17.10 -29.81
CA LYS A 42 0.85 -18.13 -29.14
C LYS A 42 2.26 -17.62 -28.82
N TRP A 43 2.91 -16.97 -29.78
CA TRP A 43 4.23 -16.36 -29.58
C TRP A 43 4.18 -15.23 -28.55
N SER A 44 3.16 -14.38 -28.61
CA SER A 44 2.96 -13.28 -27.65
C SER A 44 2.83 -13.79 -26.22
N HIS A 45 2.07 -14.87 -26.04
CA HIS A 45 1.89 -15.53 -24.75
C HIS A 45 3.20 -16.14 -24.24
N GLU A 46 3.92 -16.89 -25.08
CA GLU A 46 5.22 -17.49 -24.74
C GLU A 46 6.27 -16.43 -24.36
N MET A 47 6.34 -15.32 -25.10
CA MET A 47 7.25 -14.21 -24.79
C MET A 47 6.86 -13.49 -23.49
N THR A 48 5.56 -13.30 -23.24
CA THR A 48 5.09 -12.68 -21.99
C THR A 48 5.45 -13.53 -20.78
N LEU A 49 5.28 -14.86 -20.87
CA LEU A 49 5.69 -15.77 -19.80
C LEU A 49 7.20 -15.72 -19.55
N LYS A 50 8.01 -15.78 -20.62
CA LYS A 50 9.47 -15.65 -20.53
C LYS A 50 9.90 -14.31 -19.92
N LEU A 51 9.23 -13.21 -20.27
CA LEU A 51 9.49 -11.88 -19.71
C LEU A 51 9.21 -11.83 -18.22
N ASN A 52 8.09 -12.41 -17.77
CA ASN A 52 7.75 -12.46 -16.35
C ASN A 52 8.75 -13.30 -15.55
N GLU A 53 9.17 -14.44 -16.10
CA GLU A 53 10.21 -15.30 -15.50
C GLU A 53 11.54 -14.54 -15.38
N ALA A 54 11.99 -13.89 -16.45
CA ALA A 54 13.22 -13.09 -16.46
C ALA A 54 13.18 -11.94 -15.45
N TYR A 55 12.07 -11.20 -15.41
CA TYR A 55 11.88 -10.07 -14.51
C TYR A 55 11.91 -10.51 -13.04
N ALA A 56 11.20 -11.59 -12.69
CA ALA A 56 11.19 -12.12 -11.33
C ALA A 56 12.60 -12.51 -10.86
N LEU A 57 13.34 -13.21 -11.73
CA LEU A 57 14.68 -13.71 -11.43
C LEU A 57 15.71 -12.57 -11.26
N ILE A 58 15.70 -11.57 -12.15
CA ILE A 58 16.59 -10.41 -12.02
C ILE A 58 16.22 -9.58 -10.79
N ARG A 59 14.92 -9.35 -10.55
CA ARG A 59 14.46 -8.60 -9.38
C ARG A 59 14.86 -9.27 -8.07
N GLU A 60 14.75 -10.59 -7.99
CA GLU A 60 15.22 -11.37 -6.85
C GLU A 60 16.73 -11.23 -6.67
N SER A 61 17.52 -11.33 -7.75
CA SER A 61 18.98 -11.18 -7.69
C SER A 61 19.45 -9.78 -7.25
N LEU A 62 18.73 -8.74 -7.67
CA LEU A 62 18.99 -7.36 -7.25
C LEU A 62 18.59 -7.14 -5.78
N ALA A 63 17.50 -7.78 -5.33
CA ALA A 63 17.05 -7.71 -3.95
C ALA A 63 17.94 -8.51 -2.99
N SER A 64 18.52 -9.63 -3.46
CA SER A 64 19.46 -10.46 -2.69
C SER A 64 20.90 -9.91 -2.68
N GLY A 65 21.14 -8.75 -3.30
CA GLY A 65 22.45 -8.08 -3.27
C GLY A 65 23.56 -8.90 -3.91
N TRP A 66 23.35 -9.34 -5.16
CA TRP A 66 24.28 -10.19 -5.92
C TRP A 66 25.75 -9.75 -5.76
N SER A 67 26.47 -10.47 -4.89
CA SER A 67 27.90 -10.40 -4.74
C SER A 67 28.52 -11.42 -5.68
N VAL A 68 29.05 -10.95 -6.80
CA VAL A 68 29.99 -11.74 -7.59
C VAL A 68 31.24 -11.92 -6.73
N GLU A 69 31.66 -13.16 -6.58
CA GLU A 69 32.81 -13.64 -5.81
C GLU A 69 33.95 -12.64 -5.71
N GLY A 70 34.19 -12.16 -4.49
CA GLY A 70 35.30 -11.27 -4.18
C GLY A 70 35.39 -11.06 -2.68
N LYS A 71 36.10 -11.98 -2.01
CA LYS A 71 36.62 -11.91 -0.63
C LYS A 71 35.66 -11.33 0.42
N THR A 72 35.10 -12.23 1.23
CA THR A 72 34.45 -11.95 2.50
C THR A 72 35.41 -11.18 3.42
N GLU A 73 35.39 -9.86 3.34
CA GLU A 73 35.58 -9.03 4.52
C GLU A 73 34.27 -9.10 5.30
N GLU A 74 34.34 -9.65 6.50
CA GLU A 74 33.25 -9.63 7.48
C GLU A 74 32.76 -8.19 7.62
N GLN A 75 31.56 -7.90 7.08
CA GLN A 75 30.90 -6.66 7.41
C GLN A 75 30.59 -6.71 8.91
N PRO A 76 30.97 -5.66 9.67
CA PRO A 76 30.68 -5.60 11.08
C PRO A 76 29.16 -5.62 11.28
N ASP A 77 28.75 -6.33 12.32
CA ASP A 77 27.38 -6.49 12.83
C ASP A 77 26.83 -5.13 13.31
N VAL A 78 26.60 -4.21 12.37
CA VAL A 78 26.00 -2.92 12.64
C VAL A 78 24.50 -3.14 12.73
N PRO A 79 23.89 -2.98 13.92
CA PRO A 79 22.46 -3.18 14.09
C PRO A 79 21.71 -2.27 13.10
N PRO A 80 20.67 -2.77 12.42
CA PRO A 80 19.92 -1.99 11.46
C PRO A 80 19.38 -0.73 12.15
N SER A 81 19.62 0.42 11.53
CA SER A 81 19.05 1.68 12.00
C SER A 81 17.54 1.53 12.12
N ILE A 82 16.96 1.97 13.24
CA ILE A 82 15.50 1.98 13.47
C ILE A 82 14.76 2.54 12.27
N TYR A 83 15.31 3.56 11.62
CA TYR A 83 14.76 4.14 10.41
C TYR A 83 14.54 3.10 9.31
N THR A 84 15.51 2.24 9.05
CA THR A 84 15.43 1.18 8.04
C THR A 84 14.33 0.17 8.37
N GLU A 85 14.18 -0.20 9.65
CA GLU A 85 13.13 -1.13 10.07
C GLU A 85 11.74 -0.48 10.04
N LEU A 86 11.61 0.80 10.38
CA LEU A 86 10.36 1.56 10.21
C LEU A 86 9.96 1.66 8.73
N GLN A 87 10.93 1.92 7.84
CA GLN A 87 10.66 1.95 6.39
C GLN A 87 10.24 0.59 5.85
N LYS A 88 10.90 -0.48 6.29
CA LYS A 88 10.55 -1.87 5.93
C LYS A 88 9.16 -2.26 6.43
N ALA A 89 8.82 -1.88 7.67
CA ALA A 89 7.48 -2.06 8.22
C ALA A 89 6.44 -1.31 7.40
N TRP A 90 6.71 -0.05 7.08
CA TRP A 90 5.84 0.78 6.26
C TRP A 90 5.63 0.20 4.87
N GLN A 91 6.69 -0.25 4.19
CA GLN A 91 6.59 -0.86 2.86
C GLN A 91 5.67 -2.09 2.87
N LYS A 92 5.73 -2.91 3.92
CA LYS A 92 4.83 -4.07 4.10
C LYS A 92 3.37 -3.64 4.25
N ILE A 93 3.13 -2.62 5.07
CA ILE A 93 1.79 -2.03 5.25
C ILE A 93 1.27 -1.49 3.92
N GLU A 94 2.07 -0.65 3.26
CA GLU A 94 1.74 -0.01 1.99
C GLU A 94 1.45 -1.03 0.88
N ASN A 95 2.28 -2.08 0.75
CA ASN A 95 2.04 -3.18 -0.20
C ASN A 95 0.70 -3.87 0.05
N GLY A 96 0.33 -4.09 1.32
CA GLY A 96 -0.95 -4.68 1.68
C GLY A 96 -2.13 -3.77 1.38
N ILE A 97 -2.00 -2.47 1.62
CA ILE A 97 -3.02 -1.47 1.28
C ILE A 97 -3.17 -1.33 -0.24
N HIS A 98 -2.06 -1.29 -0.98
CA HIS A 98 -2.07 -1.27 -2.44
C HIS A 98 -2.83 -2.47 -2.96
N LEU A 99 -2.47 -3.69 -2.51
CA LEU A 99 -3.16 -4.92 -2.89
C LEU A 99 -4.66 -4.88 -2.56
N PHE A 100 -5.03 -4.34 -1.40
CA PHE A 100 -6.42 -4.16 -1.02
C PHE A 100 -7.20 -3.33 -2.05
N TYR A 101 -6.67 -2.17 -2.44
CA TYR A 101 -7.37 -1.28 -3.36
C TYR A 101 -7.27 -1.69 -4.84
N THR A 102 -6.15 -2.29 -5.28
CA THR A 102 -6.00 -2.74 -6.68
C THR A 102 -7.08 -3.75 -7.07
N TYR A 103 -7.50 -4.59 -6.13
CA TYR A 103 -8.48 -5.65 -6.39
C TYR A 103 -9.91 -5.26 -5.97
N GLY A 104 -10.16 -3.98 -5.67
CA GLY A 104 -11.50 -3.52 -5.26
C GLY A 104 -11.98 -4.15 -3.94
N LEU A 105 -11.04 -4.56 -3.09
CA LEU A 105 -11.34 -5.28 -1.86
C LEU A 105 -11.92 -4.36 -0.80
N GLU A 106 -12.17 -3.08 -1.05
CA GLU A 106 -13.04 -2.25 -0.22
C GLU A 106 -14.50 -2.73 -0.24
N ASN A 107 -14.94 -3.48 -1.25
CA ASN A 107 -16.28 -4.05 -1.31
C ASN A 107 -16.34 -5.38 -0.54
N PRO A 108 -17.14 -5.51 0.55
CA PRO A 108 -17.27 -6.75 1.32
C PRO A 108 -17.71 -7.96 0.50
N HIS A 109 -18.54 -7.76 -0.53
CA HIS A 109 -19.04 -8.86 -1.37
C HIS A 109 -17.91 -9.49 -2.19
N ILE A 110 -17.05 -8.67 -2.80
CA ILE A 110 -15.94 -9.13 -3.65
C ILE A 110 -14.94 -9.97 -2.83
N ARG A 111 -14.68 -9.58 -1.57
CA ARG A 111 -13.70 -10.24 -0.69
C ARG A 111 -14.06 -11.69 -0.32
N GLN A 112 -15.29 -12.11 -0.53
CA GLN A 112 -15.76 -13.46 -0.21
C GLN A 112 -15.65 -14.42 -1.42
N GLU A 113 -15.38 -13.90 -2.62
CA GLU A 113 -15.29 -14.69 -3.85
C GLU A 113 -13.90 -15.31 -4.03
N GLY A 114 -13.83 -16.57 -4.43
CA GLY A 114 -12.63 -17.43 -4.38
C GLY A 114 -11.27 -16.74 -4.59
N PRO A 115 -10.91 -16.29 -5.82
CA PRO A 115 -9.60 -15.66 -6.06
C PRO A 115 -9.39 -14.36 -5.27
N PHE A 116 -10.44 -13.56 -5.07
CA PHE A 116 -10.39 -12.29 -4.35
C PHE A 116 -10.24 -12.49 -2.84
N HIS A 117 -10.81 -13.56 -2.29
CA HIS A 117 -10.61 -13.95 -0.90
C HIS A 117 -9.13 -14.21 -0.61
N ILE A 118 -8.44 -14.93 -1.49
CA ILE A 118 -6.99 -15.18 -1.37
C ILE A 118 -6.22 -13.85 -1.38
N LYS A 119 -6.58 -12.92 -2.28
CA LYS A 119 -5.95 -11.57 -2.33
C LYS A 119 -6.22 -10.78 -1.06
N PHE A 120 -7.43 -10.86 -0.50
CA PHE A 120 -7.79 -10.21 0.76
C PHE A 120 -6.99 -10.76 1.95
N VAL A 121 -6.86 -12.08 2.06
CA VAL A 121 -6.02 -12.72 3.09
C VAL A 121 -4.56 -12.29 2.92
N LEU A 122 -4.05 -12.24 1.70
CA LEU A 122 -2.69 -11.79 1.42
C LEU A 122 -2.49 -10.31 1.81
N ALA A 123 -3.45 -9.43 1.51
CA ALA A 123 -3.40 -8.02 1.89
C ALA A 123 -3.34 -7.88 3.42
N GLN A 124 -4.20 -8.61 4.14
CA GLN A 124 -4.18 -8.63 5.60
C GLN A 124 -2.86 -9.16 6.15
N LYS A 125 -2.29 -10.20 5.52
CA LYS A 125 -1.00 -10.78 5.93
C LYS A 125 0.12 -9.76 5.82
N GLN A 126 0.24 -9.03 4.71
CA GLN A 126 1.26 -8.00 4.52
C GLN A 126 1.17 -6.90 5.59
N ILE A 127 -0.04 -6.40 5.86
CA ILE A 127 -0.25 -5.36 6.88
C ILE A 127 0.10 -5.89 8.28
N LYS A 128 -0.30 -7.13 8.61
CA LYS A 128 0.06 -7.77 9.89
C LYS A 128 1.57 -8.00 10.02
N GLU A 129 2.26 -8.35 8.94
CA GLU A 129 3.73 -8.47 8.94
C GLU A 129 4.39 -7.13 9.25
N GLY A 130 3.96 -6.04 8.61
CA GLY A 130 4.45 -4.70 8.92
C GLY A 130 4.17 -4.29 10.36
N LYS A 131 2.95 -4.56 10.85
CA LYS A 131 2.59 -4.35 12.26
C LYS A 131 3.52 -5.08 13.23
N LYS A 132 3.81 -6.35 12.94
CA LYS A 132 4.68 -7.19 13.78
C LYS A 132 6.09 -6.58 13.88
N ILE A 133 6.61 -6.01 12.79
CA ILE A 133 7.89 -5.30 12.82
C ILE A 133 7.78 -4.09 13.75
N LEU A 134 6.73 -3.26 13.65
CA LEU A 134 6.54 -2.11 14.55
C LEU A 134 6.47 -2.52 16.04
N GLU A 135 5.73 -3.60 16.34
CA GLU A 135 5.57 -4.11 17.71
C GLU A 135 6.90 -4.58 18.34
N GLN A 136 7.85 -5.06 17.53
CA GLN A 136 9.18 -5.47 18.02
C GLN A 136 10.00 -4.30 18.59
N TRP A 137 9.73 -3.08 18.12
CA TRP A 137 10.50 -1.88 18.51
C TRP A 137 9.83 -1.06 19.62
N GLU A 138 8.69 -1.49 20.16
CA GLU A 138 7.97 -0.72 21.20
C GLU A 138 8.72 -0.59 22.52
N GLN A 139 9.46 -1.63 22.90
CA GLN A 139 10.19 -1.68 24.16
C GLN A 139 11.60 -1.09 24.05
N GLU A 140 12.04 -0.78 22.83
CA GLU A 140 13.37 -0.25 22.58
C GLU A 140 13.49 1.23 22.97
N ARG A 141 14.71 1.64 23.33
CA ARG A 141 14.99 3.03 23.65
C ARG A 141 15.17 3.84 22.37
N LEU A 142 14.07 4.40 21.89
CA LEU A 142 14.03 5.21 20.67
C LEU A 142 14.20 6.70 20.95
N LEU A 143 14.67 7.44 19.95
CA LEU A 143 14.58 8.90 19.93
C LEU A 143 13.10 9.32 19.93
N PRO A 144 12.75 10.50 20.49
CA PRO A 144 11.36 10.96 20.55
C PRO A 144 10.65 10.95 19.19
N ALA A 145 11.32 11.42 18.14
CA ALA A 145 10.77 11.47 16.78
C ALA A 145 10.50 10.06 16.21
N ASP A 146 11.41 9.09 16.42
CA ASP A 146 11.22 7.74 15.91
C ASP A 146 10.15 6.97 16.70
N ARG A 147 10.02 7.25 18.02
CA ARG A 147 8.93 6.73 18.85
C ARG A 147 7.58 7.27 18.40
N GLU A 148 7.50 8.56 18.08
CA GLU A 148 6.28 9.17 17.55
C GLU A 148 5.90 8.58 16.19
N GLU A 149 6.87 8.45 15.26
CA GLU A 149 6.62 7.80 13.97
C GLU A 149 6.14 6.36 14.12
N LEU A 150 6.79 5.57 14.98
CA LEU A 150 6.39 4.20 15.28
C LEU A 150 4.94 4.14 15.77
N SER A 151 4.58 5.00 16.73
CA SER A 151 3.24 5.08 17.30
C SER A 151 2.19 5.43 16.25
N LEU A 152 2.48 6.43 15.40
CA LEU A 152 1.58 6.86 14.33
C LEU A 152 1.39 5.78 13.26
N GLN A 153 2.48 5.12 12.82
CA GLN A 153 2.39 4.01 11.87
C GLN A 153 1.59 2.83 12.45
N LYS A 154 1.80 2.51 13.73
CA LYS A 154 1.05 1.44 14.41
C LYS A 154 -0.43 1.78 14.52
N SER A 155 -0.77 2.99 14.96
CA SER A 155 -2.15 3.48 15.06
C SER A 155 -2.88 3.41 13.72
N PHE A 156 -2.25 3.91 12.65
CA PHE A 156 -2.81 3.82 11.30
C PHE A 156 -2.98 2.37 10.83
N CYS A 157 -1.97 1.52 11.05
CA CYS A 157 -2.02 0.11 10.70
C CYS A 157 -3.18 -0.62 11.41
N GLU A 158 -3.40 -0.34 12.69
CA GLU A 158 -4.49 -0.92 13.48
C GLU A 158 -5.86 -0.45 12.98
N ALA A 159 -6.02 0.86 12.77
CA ALA A 159 -7.25 1.43 12.23
C ALA A 159 -7.57 0.86 10.84
N PHE A 160 -6.55 0.69 9.98
CA PHE A 160 -6.74 0.10 8.65
C PHE A 160 -7.15 -1.38 8.73
N LEU A 161 -6.54 -2.16 9.63
CA LEU A 161 -6.94 -3.56 9.86
C LEU A 161 -8.38 -3.67 10.38
N GLN A 162 -8.83 -2.77 11.26
CA GLN A 162 -10.22 -2.73 11.70
C GLN A 162 -11.17 -2.37 10.55
N ASN A 163 -10.79 -1.41 9.70
CA ASN A 163 -11.53 -1.08 8.49
C ASN A 163 -11.66 -2.29 7.54
N MET A 164 -10.60 -3.08 7.38
CA MET A 164 -10.66 -4.32 6.58
C MET A 164 -11.61 -5.37 7.16
N ARG A 165 -11.90 -5.34 8.47
CA ARG A 165 -12.83 -6.28 9.12
C ARG A 165 -14.30 -5.91 8.97
N ILE A 166 -14.61 -4.74 8.41
CA ILE A 166 -15.99 -4.37 8.12
C ILE A 166 -16.55 -5.33 7.07
N GLN A 167 -17.52 -6.15 7.49
CA GLN A 167 -18.22 -7.13 6.64
C GLN A 167 -19.69 -6.77 6.40
N LYS A 168 -20.19 -5.72 7.05
CA LYS A 168 -21.60 -5.33 7.00
C LYS A 168 -22.00 -4.94 5.58
N THR A 169 -23.10 -5.52 5.12
CA THR A 169 -23.70 -5.25 3.81
C THR A 169 -25.00 -4.47 3.99
N PHE A 170 -25.31 -3.58 3.04
CA PHE A 170 -26.52 -2.78 3.10
C PHE A 170 -27.71 -3.51 2.47
N ILE A 171 -28.85 -3.47 3.15
CA ILE A 171 -30.15 -3.92 2.64
C ILE A 171 -31.09 -2.72 2.69
N ALA A 172 -31.64 -2.33 1.53
CA ALA A 172 -32.54 -1.19 1.45
C ALA A 172 -33.91 -1.53 2.06
N ASP A 173 -34.27 -0.83 3.13
CA ASP A 173 -35.52 -1.03 3.87
C ASP A 173 -36.32 0.28 4.06
N GLY A 174 -35.72 1.43 3.69
CA GLY A 174 -36.32 2.76 3.88
C GLY A 174 -36.28 3.28 5.32
N SER A 175 -35.65 2.54 6.24
CA SER A 175 -35.58 2.90 7.65
C SER A 175 -34.56 4.03 7.91
N ILE A 176 -34.42 4.40 9.19
CA ILE A 176 -33.34 5.29 9.63
C ILE A 176 -31.95 4.74 9.27
N HIS A 177 -31.80 3.40 9.18
CA HIS A 177 -30.55 2.76 8.77
C HIS A 177 -30.19 3.03 7.32
N HIS A 178 -31.18 3.16 6.43
CA HIS A 178 -30.95 3.56 5.04
C HIS A 178 -30.35 4.97 4.97
N LYS A 179 -30.94 5.95 5.67
CA LYS A 179 -30.41 7.32 5.67
C LYS A 179 -29.00 7.39 6.26
N ALA A 180 -28.76 6.70 7.37
CA ALA A 180 -27.44 6.58 7.98
C ALA A 180 -26.42 5.92 7.04
N TYR A 181 -26.81 4.85 6.34
CA TYR A 181 -25.96 4.17 5.37
C TYR A 181 -25.50 5.12 4.26
N LYS A 182 -26.38 5.98 3.75
CA LYS A 182 -26.01 6.93 2.68
C LYS A 182 -24.85 7.83 3.11
N HIS A 183 -24.92 8.37 4.32
CA HIS A 183 -23.83 9.19 4.89
C HIS A 183 -22.56 8.36 5.13
N TYR A 184 -22.70 7.18 5.74
CA TYR A 184 -21.58 6.25 5.94
C TYR A 184 -20.88 5.91 4.60
N TYR A 185 -21.66 5.55 3.57
CA TYR A 185 -21.17 5.16 2.26
C TYR A 185 -20.44 6.31 1.57
N ASN A 186 -21.02 7.52 1.61
CA ASN A 186 -20.38 8.72 1.07
C ASN A 186 -19.05 8.99 1.79
N GLY A 187 -19.05 9.03 3.13
CA GLY A 187 -17.84 9.20 3.94
C GLY A 187 -16.78 8.13 3.66
N SER A 188 -17.18 6.86 3.59
CA SER A 188 -16.28 5.75 3.24
C SER A 188 -15.64 5.93 1.87
N ARG A 189 -16.43 6.29 0.84
CA ARG A 189 -15.90 6.51 -0.51
C ARG A 189 -14.94 7.68 -0.59
N LEU A 190 -15.23 8.76 0.15
CA LEU A 190 -14.33 9.91 0.27
C LEU A 190 -13.01 9.49 0.92
N LEU A 191 -13.06 8.73 2.02
CA LEU A 191 -11.88 8.23 2.72
C LEU A 191 -11.03 7.32 1.83
N ASP A 192 -11.63 6.32 1.18
CA ASP A 192 -10.90 5.39 0.32
C ASP A 192 -10.25 6.13 -0.86
N GLY A 193 -10.94 7.12 -1.45
CA GLY A 193 -10.37 7.99 -2.48
C GLY A 193 -9.22 8.86 -1.96
N PHE A 194 -9.32 9.35 -0.73
CA PHE A 194 -8.27 10.13 -0.08
C PHE A 194 -7.02 9.29 0.19
N ILE A 195 -7.17 8.08 0.74
CA ILE A 195 -6.07 7.14 0.97
C ILE A 195 -5.35 6.80 -0.34
N LYS A 196 -6.11 6.43 -1.39
CA LYS A 196 -5.56 6.13 -2.72
C LYS A 196 -4.73 7.28 -3.28
N LYS A 197 -5.24 8.52 -3.20
CA LYS A 197 -4.55 9.73 -3.68
C LYS A 197 -3.26 10.04 -2.94
N ILE A 198 -3.20 9.74 -1.65
CA ILE A 198 -2.05 10.08 -0.83
C ILE A 198 -0.96 9.03 -0.92
N LEU A 199 -1.35 7.75 -0.82
CA LEU A 199 -0.39 6.65 -0.79
C LEU A 199 0.04 6.22 -2.19
N PHE A 200 -0.83 6.34 -3.20
CA PHE A 200 -0.61 5.79 -4.54
C PHE A 200 -0.97 6.82 -5.63
N PRO A 201 -0.36 8.02 -5.62
CA PRO A 201 -0.74 9.10 -6.53
C PRO A 201 -0.61 8.72 -8.01
N GLU A 202 0.39 7.93 -8.37
CA GLU A 202 0.64 7.50 -9.75
C GLU A 202 -0.42 6.53 -10.27
N ASP A 203 -0.79 5.54 -9.46
CA ASP A 203 -1.72 4.46 -9.84
C ASP A 203 -3.17 4.95 -9.97
N TYR A 204 -3.53 6.04 -9.29
CA TYR A 204 -4.89 6.58 -9.27
C TYR A 204 -5.00 8.01 -9.81
N SER A 205 -3.98 8.49 -10.53
CA SER A 205 -3.93 9.83 -11.14
C SER A 205 -5.09 10.10 -12.12
N HIS A 206 -5.57 9.07 -12.81
CA HIS A 206 -6.63 9.16 -13.82
C HIS A 206 -8.05 9.07 -13.26
N LEU A 207 -8.23 8.64 -12.01
CA LEU A 207 -9.55 8.54 -11.43
C LEU A 207 -10.02 9.94 -11.02
N ILE A 208 -11.25 10.29 -11.41
CA ILE A 208 -12.00 11.42 -10.82
C ILE A 208 -12.38 11.03 -9.40
N LEU A 209 -11.38 10.98 -8.53
CA LEU A 209 -11.59 10.79 -7.12
C LEU A 209 -12.09 12.12 -6.56
N PRO A 210 -13.00 12.07 -5.58
CA PRO A 210 -13.47 13.27 -4.91
C PRO A 210 -12.29 14.13 -4.42
N PRO A 211 -12.47 15.47 -4.32
CA PRO A 211 -11.41 16.38 -3.92
C PRO A 211 -10.75 15.92 -2.60
N LYS A 212 -9.49 16.34 -2.36
CA LYS A 212 -8.74 16.07 -1.11
C LYS A 212 -9.37 16.79 0.08
N CYS A 213 -10.64 16.54 0.36
CA CYS A 213 -11.41 17.23 1.40
C CYS A 213 -11.69 16.24 2.51
N THR A 214 -10.72 16.12 3.42
CA THR A 214 -10.88 15.39 4.68
C THR A 214 -12.09 15.89 5.46
N THR A 215 -12.37 17.20 5.42
CA THR A 215 -13.52 17.84 6.07
C THR A 215 -14.86 17.26 5.61
N LEU A 216 -15.05 17.03 4.31
CA LEU A 216 -16.30 16.45 3.81
C LEU A 216 -16.44 14.99 4.24
N CYS A 217 -15.33 14.23 4.21
CA CYS A 217 -15.30 12.85 4.70
C CYS A 217 -15.69 12.79 6.19
N GLU A 218 -15.07 13.65 7.00
CA GLU A 218 -15.34 13.78 8.42
C GLU A 218 -16.79 14.17 8.69
N GLN A 219 -17.32 15.18 7.99
CA GLN A 219 -18.70 15.63 8.12
C GLN A 219 -19.71 14.51 7.85
N GLU A 220 -19.53 13.74 6.77
CA GLU A 220 -20.41 12.62 6.42
C GLU A 220 -20.41 11.55 7.52
N LEU A 221 -19.24 11.18 8.05
CA LEU A 221 -19.12 10.17 9.10
C LEU A 221 -19.63 10.67 10.46
N LEU A 222 -19.32 11.91 10.85
CA LEU A 222 -19.84 12.54 12.07
C LEU A 222 -21.36 12.68 12.02
N THR A 223 -21.93 12.92 10.83
CA THR A 223 -23.39 12.96 10.67
C THR A 223 -24.04 11.65 11.10
N VAL A 224 -23.42 10.49 10.80
CA VAL A 224 -23.88 9.17 11.28
C VAL A 224 -23.87 9.12 12.82
N LEU A 225 -22.77 9.55 13.45
CA LEU A 225 -22.63 9.50 14.89
C LEU A 225 -23.56 10.46 15.63
N LEU A 226 -23.76 11.67 15.10
CA LEU A 226 -24.51 12.73 15.79
C LEU A 226 -26.02 12.61 15.57
N HIS A 227 -26.46 12.30 14.35
CA HIS A 227 -27.87 12.35 13.96
C HIS A 227 -28.52 10.96 13.86
N TYR A 228 -27.73 9.88 13.85
CA TYR A 228 -28.21 8.52 13.65
C TYR A 228 -27.65 7.56 14.71
N GLN A 229 -27.61 7.98 15.98
CA GLN A 229 -27.03 7.24 17.12
C GLN A 229 -27.57 5.82 17.32
N GLN A 230 -28.83 5.58 16.94
CA GLN A 230 -29.45 4.25 17.04
C GLN A 230 -29.19 3.38 15.80
N SER A 231 -28.47 3.90 14.82
CA SER A 231 -28.22 3.18 13.57
C SER A 231 -27.18 2.08 13.76
N MET A 232 -27.40 0.94 13.09
CA MET A 232 -26.40 -0.11 13.00
C MET A 232 -25.09 0.36 12.35
N TRP A 233 -25.06 1.49 11.63
CA TRP A 233 -23.87 2.02 10.94
C TRP A 233 -22.93 2.87 11.82
N VAL A 234 -23.30 3.11 13.08
CA VAL A 234 -22.49 3.90 14.02
C VAL A 234 -21.11 3.29 14.22
N GLY A 235 -21.04 1.97 14.45
CA GLY A 235 -19.77 1.27 14.68
C GLY A 235 -18.82 1.36 13.48
N GLU A 236 -19.32 1.15 12.27
CA GLU A 236 -18.53 1.27 11.05
C GLU A 236 -18.08 2.71 10.78
N ALA A 237 -18.93 3.70 11.05
CA ALA A 237 -18.57 5.11 10.94
C ALA A 237 -17.45 5.50 11.93
N THR A 238 -17.49 5.00 13.17
CA THR A 238 -16.42 5.19 14.15
C THR A 238 -15.10 4.60 13.66
N ILE A 239 -15.11 3.38 13.10
CA ILE A 239 -13.90 2.75 12.55
C ILE A 239 -13.31 3.61 11.42
N LYS A 240 -14.16 4.14 10.52
CA LYS A 240 -13.73 5.00 9.41
C LYS A 240 -13.16 6.34 9.90
N LEU A 241 -13.75 6.94 10.93
CA LEU A 241 -13.22 8.18 11.53
C LEU A 241 -11.85 7.96 12.18
N ALA A 242 -11.68 6.88 12.95
CA ALA A 242 -10.38 6.53 13.54
C ALA A 242 -9.31 6.30 12.46
N LEU A 243 -9.69 5.70 11.33
CA LEU A 243 -8.79 5.54 10.18
C LEU A 243 -8.43 6.89 9.53
N LEU A 244 -9.40 7.80 9.37
CA LEU A 244 -9.15 9.15 8.85
C LEU A 244 -8.18 9.93 9.77
N GLU A 245 -8.45 9.92 11.07
CA GLU A 245 -7.66 10.63 12.07
C GLU A 245 -6.21 10.11 12.12
N SER A 246 -6.03 8.79 12.22
CA SER A 246 -4.70 8.17 12.25
C SER A 246 -3.90 8.46 10.98
N LEU A 247 -4.55 8.48 9.81
CA LEU A 247 -3.92 8.86 8.56
C LEU A 247 -3.48 10.33 8.55
N ILE A 248 -4.37 11.25 8.95
CA ILE A 248 -4.05 12.69 9.01
C ILE A 248 -2.86 12.94 9.92
N ASN A 249 -2.85 12.34 11.11
CA ASN A 249 -1.77 12.50 12.07
C ASN A 249 -0.43 12.00 11.49
N LEU A 250 -0.43 10.84 10.83
CA LEU A 250 0.76 10.30 10.17
C LEU A 250 1.27 11.20 9.03
N ILE A 251 0.37 11.75 8.20
CA ILE A 251 0.75 12.66 7.10
C ILE A 251 1.33 13.96 7.65
N ASN A 252 0.70 14.55 8.66
CA ASN A 252 1.14 15.81 9.26
C ASN A 252 2.54 15.67 9.86
N PHE A 253 2.77 14.60 10.62
CA PHE A 253 4.09 14.28 11.17
C PHE A 253 5.17 14.16 10.09
N ARG A 254 4.90 13.39 9.02
CA ARG A 254 5.86 13.22 7.91
C ARG A 254 6.15 14.53 7.19
N ARG A 255 5.12 15.35 6.96
CA ARG A 255 5.26 16.67 6.33
C ARG A 255 6.13 17.59 7.19
N GLU A 256 5.93 17.62 8.51
CA GLU A 256 6.74 18.43 9.43
C GLU A 256 8.20 17.97 9.49
N ARG A 257 8.43 16.65 9.46
CA ARG A 257 9.78 16.04 9.37
C ARG A 257 10.50 16.44 8.07
N ASP A 258 9.79 16.47 6.94
CA ASP A 258 10.37 16.91 5.67
C ASP A 258 10.72 18.40 5.66
N TYR A 259 9.91 19.25 6.29
CA TYR A 259 10.20 20.68 6.42
C TYR A 259 11.41 20.96 7.32
N THR A 260 11.54 20.24 8.42
CA THR A 260 12.70 20.38 9.33
C THR A 260 13.99 19.91 8.68
N ASN A 261 13.98 18.79 7.95
CA ASN A 261 15.14 18.31 7.19
C ASN A 261 15.56 19.25 6.05
N ARG A 262 14.59 19.90 5.38
CA ARG A 262 14.89 20.90 4.34
C ARG A 262 15.43 22.21 4.93
N SER A 263 14.95 22.63 6.09
CA SER A 263 15.39 23.88 6.73
C SER A 263 16.75 23.75 7.43
N SER A 264 17.14 22.56 7.89
CA SER A 264 18.51 22.30 8.36
C SER A 264 19.55 22.33 7.23
N PHE A 265 19.14 22.10 5.98
CA PHE A 265 20.00 22.18 4.80
C PHE A 265 20.35 23.62 4.38
N PHE A 266 19.59 24.63 4.83
CA PHE A 266 19.83 26.05 4.53
C PHE A 266 20.48 26.82 5.71
N ARG A 267 20.98 26.12 6.73
CA ARG A 267 21.80 26.69 7.79
C ARG A 267 23.26 26.28 7.62
N PHE A 268 23.89 26.76 6.55
CA PHE A 268 25.34 26.89 6.42
C PHE A 268 25.65 28.17 5.64
#